data_AF-A0A1Y2AXB4-F1
#
_entry.id   AF-A0A1Y2AXB4-F1
#
_cell.length_a   1.000
_cell.length_b   1.000
_cell.length_c   1.000
_cell.angle_alpha   90.00
_cell.angle_beta   90.00
_cell.angle_gamma   90.00
#
_symmetry.space_group_name_H-M   'P 1'
#
loop_
_entity.id
_entity.type
_entity.pdbx_description
1 polymer ?
#
loop_
_entity_poly.entity_id
_entity_poly.type
_entity_poly.pdbx_seq_one_letter_code
_entity_poly.pdbx_strand_id
1 'polypeptide(L)'
;MSDFLNQAKAAATSALNTASDLASQAATQASALASQAANSQAAATATEQAKHLGAQAYTAAGNLAGQAHAGAHNLAPTVIPAPAEGVDKSHTLEPSSPVETAKFEKLFQARPDHTKLQEEGILKGPPGDQLAGKRAELLESMKKDKLDKDIAQRPQPEELVKKGILSPDDAPPA
;
A
#
# COMPACT_ATOMS: atom_id res chain seq x y z
N MET A 1 -15.90 -45.91 -20.42
CA MET A 1 -15.71 -44.88 -21.47
C MET A 1 -16.93 -43.97 -21.60
N SER A 2 -18.15 -44.50 -21.49
CA SER A 2 -19.41 -43.77 -21.56
C SER A 2 -19.59 -42.72 -20.46
N ASP A 3 -19.22 -43.03 -19.21
CA ASP A 3 -19.46 -42.12 -18.07
C ASP A 3 -18.56 -40.87 -18.10
N PHE A 4 -17.29 -41.02 -18.50
CA PHE A 4 -16.37 -39.89 -18.67
C PHE A 4 -16.85 -38.91 -19.75
N LEU A 5 -17.30 -39.43 -20.90
CA LEU A 5 -17.82 -38.61 -21.98
C LEU A 5 -19.12 -37.89 -21.58
N ASN A 6 -19.99 -38.56 -20.81
CA ASN A 6 -21.22 -37.97 -20.29
C ASN A 6 -20.93 -36.88 -19.23
N GLN A 7 -19.96 -37.11 -18.35
CA GLN A 7 -19.53 -36.15 -17.32
C GLN A 7 -18.83 -34.93 -17.93
N ALA A 8 -17.98 -35.12 -18.94
CA ALA A 8 -17.37 -34.04 -19.71
C ALA A 8 -18.41 -33.20 -20.46
N LYS A 9 -19.40 -33.86 -21.07
CA LYS A 9 -20.51 -33.18 -21.73
C LYS A 9 -21.32 -32.35 -20.73
N ALA A 10 -21.63 -32.89 -19.55
CA ALA A 10 -22.36 -32.18 -18.51
C ALA A 10 -21.59 -30.95 -17.99
N ALA A 11 -20.29 -31.09 -17.71
CA ALA A 11 -19.44 -29.99 -17.25
C ALA A 11 -19.32 -28.88 -18.31
N ALA A 12 -19.13 -29.25 -19.58
CA ALA A 12 -19.08 -28.29 -20.68
C ALA A 12 -20.43 -27.57 -20.89
N THR A 13 -21.56 -28.28 -20.76
CA THR A 13 -22.89 -27.68 -20.83
C THR A 13 -23.14 -26.71 -19.67
N SER A 14 -22.74 -27.06 -18.44
CA SER A 14 -22.85 -26.16 -17.29
C SER A 14 -22.01 -24.89 -17.47
N ALA A 15 -20.75 -25.02 -17.92
CA ALA A 15 -19.89 -23.87 -18.18
C ALA A 15 -20.42 -22.95 -19.30
N LEU A 16 -20.98 -23.55 -20.36
CA LEU A 16 -21.63 -22.81 -21.44
C LEU A 16 -22.85 -22.03 -20.94
N ASN A 17 -23.69 -22.66 -20.11
CA ASN A 17 -24.86 -22.02 -19.55
C ASN A 17 -24.47 -20.85 -18.62
N THR A 18 -23.47 -21.04 -17.75
CA THR A 18 -22.97 -19.96 -16.88
C THR A 18 -22.37 -18.80 -17.67
N ALA A 19 -21.63 -19.09 -18.75
CA ALA A 19 -21.10 -18.05 -19.64
C ALA A 19 -22.22 -17.31 -20.39
N SER A 20 -23.24 -18.04 -20.83
CA SER A 20 -24.43 -17.46 -21.47
C SER A 20 -25.21 -16.56 -20.51
N ASP A 21 -25.44 -17.00 -19.27
CA ASP A 21 -26.13 -16.22 -18.25
C ASP A 21 -25.35 -14.95 -17.89
N LEU A 22 -24.03 -15.05 -17.77
CA LEU A 22 -23.16 -13.89 -17.53
C LEU A 22 -23.20 -12.89 -18.70
N ALA A 23 -23.17 -13.38 -19.94
CA ALA A 23 -23.27 -12.54 -21.13
C ALA A 23 -24.63 -11.82 -21.21
N SER A 24 -25.73 -12.53 -20.91
CA SER A 24 -27.07 -11.95 -20.86
C SER A 24 -27.22 -10.92 -19.74
N GLN A 25 -26.63 -11.16 -18.57
CA GLN A 25 -26.61 -10.20 -17.45
C GLN A 25 -25.77 -8.96 -17.78
N ALA A 26 -24.60 -9.13 -18.37
CA ALA A 26 -23.74 -8.03 -18.79
C ALA A 26 -24.39 -7.17 -19.89
N ALA A 27 -25.04 -7.81 -20.88
CA ALA A 27 -25.78 -7.11 -21.93
C ALA A 27 -26.93 -6.28 -21.35
N THR A 28 -27.71 -6.85 -20.42
CA THR A 28 -28.83 -6.16 -19.77
C THR A 28 -28.35 -4.94 -18.96
N GLN A 29 -27.24 -5.08 -18.23
CA GLN A 29 -26.68 -3.98 -17.44
C GLN A 29 -26.03 -2.90 -18.33
N ALA A 30 -25.39 -3.28 -19.45
CA ALA A 30 -24.85 -2.34 -20.42
C ALA A 30 -25.96 -1.52 -21.11
N SER A 31 -27.09 -2.16 -21.46
CA SER A 31 -28.26 -1.45 -21.98
C SER A 31 -28.87 -0.50 -20.95
N ALA A 32 -28.93 -0.88 -19.67
CA ALA A 32 -29.38 -0.01 -18.59
C ALA A 32 -28.47 1.23 -18.42
N LEU A 33 -27.14 1.04 -18.49
CA LEU A 33 -26.15 2.12 -18.46
C LEU A 33 -26.33 3.09 -19.64
N ALA A 34 -26.55 2.56 -20.85
CA ALA A 34 -26.76 3.36 -22.06
C ALA A 34 -28.04 4.21 -21.97
N SER A 35 -29.13 3.66 -21.42
CA SER A 35 -30.37 4.41 -21.18
C SER A 35 -30.24 5.47 -20.08
N GLN A 36 -29.40 5.23 -19.07
CA GLN A 36 -29.16 6.17 -17.97
C GLN A 36 -28.22 7.32 -18.36
N ALA A 37 -27.26 7.07 -19.27
CA ALA A 37 -26.35 8.08 -19.81
C ALA A 37 -27.05 9.16 -20.65
N ALA A 38 -28.23 8.86 -21.23
CA ALA A 38 -29.04 9.83 -21.96
C ALA A 38 -29.62 10.96 -21.07
N ASN A 39 -29.64 10.79 -19.74
CA ASN A 39 -30.19 11.74 -18.78
C ASN A 39 -29.08 12.41 -17.92
N SER A 40 -28.35 13.38 -18.49
CA SER A 40 -27.52 14.49 -17.93
C SER A 40 -26.75 14.43 -16.56
N GLN A 41 -26.88 13.42 -15.70
CA GLN A 41 -26.03 13.21 -14.51
C GLN A 41 -24.86 12.24 -14.80
N ALA A 42 -24.61 11.95 -16.08
CA ALA A 42 -24.08 10.68 -16.58
C ALA A 42 -22.58 10.40 -16.35
N ALA A 43 -21.69 11.40 -16.28
CA ALA A 43 -20.25 11.11 -16.37
C ALA A 43 -19.66 10.45 -15.11
N ALA A 44 -20.05 10.90 -13.91
CA ALA A 44 -19.55 10.36 -12.65
C ALA A 44 -20.20 9.00 -12.30
N THR A 45 -21.51 8.89 -12.49
CA THR A 45 -22.26 7.63 -12.29
C THR A 45 -21.89 6.58 -13.33
N ALA A 46 -21.65 6.94 -14.59
CA ALA A 46 -21.22 5.97 -15.60
C ALA A 46 -19.83 5.38 -15.32
N THR A 47 -18.90 6.19 -14.79
CA THR A 47 -17.56 5.72 -14.45
C THR A 47 -17.59 4.75 -13.26
N GLU A 48 -18.34 5.07 -12.20
CA GLU A 48 -18.48 4.18 -11.04
C GLU A 48 -19.26 2.90 -11.39
N GLN A 49 -20.30 2.99 -12.22
CA GLN A 49 -21.02 1.81 -12.70
C GLN A 49 -20.17 0.93 -13.62
N ALA A 50 -19.37 1.52 -14.52
CA ALA A 50 -18.43 0.78 -15.37
C ALA A 50 -17.35 0.06 -14.54
N LYS A 51 -16.85 0.70 -13.47
CA LYS A 51 -15.91 0.08 -12.54
C LYS A 51 -16.54 -1.09 -11.78
N HIS A 52 -17.80 -0.96 -11.36
CA HIS A 52 -18.55 -2.03 -10.71
C HIS A 52 -18.81 -3.21 -11.67
N LEU A 53 -19.21 -2.93 -12.91
CA LEU A 53 -19.35 -3.92 -13.98
C LEU A 53 -18.04 -4.66 -14.25
N GLY A 54 -16.91 -3.93 -14.32
CA GLY A 54 -15.58 -4.52 -14.48
C GLY A 54 -15.20 -5.44 -13.32
N ALA A 55 -15.49 -5.05 -12.08
CA ALA A 55 -15.25 -5.88 -10.90
C ALA A 55 -16.16 -7.13 -10.86
N GLN A 56 -17.43 -6.99 -11.24
CA GLN A 56 -18.37 -8.10 -11.34
C GLN A 56 -17.97 -9.10 -12.44
N ALA A 57 -17.55 -8.61 -13.60
CA ALA A 57 -17.06 -9.47 -14.69
C ALA A 57 -15.78 -10.20 -14.27
N TYR A 58 -14.84 -9.53 -13.58
CA TYR A 58 -13.61 -10.13 -13.07
C TYR A 58 -13.89 -11.25 -12.04
N THR A 59 -14.77 -10.98 -11.07
CA THR A 59 -15.14 -11.97 -10.05
C THR A 59 -15.93 -13.14 -10.64
N ALA A 60 -16.85 -12.90 -11.57
CA ALA A 60 -17.58 -13.95 -12.27
C ALA A 60 -16.67 -14.82 -13.14
N ALA A 61 -15.70 -14.22 -13.85
CA ALA A 61 -14.69 -14.96 -14.61
C ALA A 61 -13.79 -15.81 -13.70
N GLY A 62 -13.39 -15.28 -12.54
CA GLY A 62 -12.64 -16.03 -11.53
C GLY A 62 -13.41 -17.23 -10.97
N ASN A 63 -14.70 -17.04 -10.67
CA ASN A 63 -15.57 -18.12 -10.20
C ASN A 63 -15.80 -19.19 -11.28
N LEU A 64 -16.02 -18.80 -12.53
CA LEU A 64 -16.15 -19.73 -13.66
C LEU A 64 -14.86 -20.52 -13.91
N ALA A 65 -13.70 -19.84 -13.85
CA ALA A 65 -12.40 -20.49 -13.96
C ALA A 65 -12.17 -21.50 -12.82
N GLY A 66 -12.52 -21.13 -11.58
CA GLY A 66 -12.45 -22.02 -10.42
C GLY A 66 -13.38 -23.24 -10.55
N GLN A 67 -14.61 -23.04 -11.03
CA GLN A 67 -15.57 -24.12 -11.28
C GLN A 67 -15.13 -25.05 -12.42
N ALA A 68 -14.58 -24.49 -13.51
CA ALA A 68 -14.02 -25.26 -14.61
C ALA A 68 -12.81 -26.09 -14.17
N HIS A 69 -11.93 -25.50 -13.36
CA HIS A 69 -10.79 -26.19 -12.76
C HIS A 69 -11.23 -27.32 -11.83
N ALA A 70 -12.21 -27.08 -10.94
CA ALA A 70 -12.78 -28.11 -10.08
C ALA A 70 -13.48 -29.24 -10.86
N GLY A 71 -14.17 -28.89 -11.95
CA GLY A 71 -14.75 -29.86 -12.89
C GLY A 71 -13.67 -30.72 -13.55
N ALA A 72 -12.61 -30.11 -14.08
CA ALA A 72 -11.48 -30.81 -14.68
C ALA A 72 -10.81 -31.78 -13.69
N HIS A 73 -10.69 -31.39 -12.41
CA HIS A 73 -10.17 -32.25 -11.35
C HIS A 73 -11.06 -33.48 -11.09
N ASN A 74 -12.39 -33.32 -11.09
CA ASN A 74 -13.32 -34.45 -10.92
C ASN A 74 -13.30 -35.41 -12.12
N LEU A 75 -12.94 -34.92 -13.31
CA LEU A 75 -12.79 -35.73 -14.52
C LEU A 75 -11.45 -36.49 -14.57
N ALA A 76 -10.39 -35.95 -13.98
CA ALA A 76 -9.05 -36.53 -14.03
C ALA A 76 -8.33 -36.47 -12.66
N PRO A 77 -8.78 -37.25 -11.67
CA PRO A 77 -8.23 -37.22 -10.31
C PRO A 77 -6.78 -37.71 -10.18
N THR A 78 -6.21 -38.32 -11.23
CA THR A 78 -4.82 -38.81 -11.27
C THR A 78 -3.82 -37.79 -11.84
N VAL A 79 -4.28 -36.64 -12.34
CA VAL A 79 -3.40 -35.51 -12.65
C VAL A 79 -3.11 -34.84 -11.32
N ILE A 80 -1.87 -35.01 -10.87
CA ILE A 80 -1.37 -34.73 -9.52
C ILE A 80 -2.00 -33.43 -8.96
N PRO A 81 -2.69 -33.49 -7.81
CA PRO A 81 -3.15 -32.29 -7.13
C PRO A 81 -1.94 -31.40 -6.85
N ALA A 82 -2.04 -30.09 -7.07
CA ALA A 82 -1.06 -29.16 -6.51
C ALA A 82 -0.92 -29.51 -5.01
N PRO A 83 0.29 -29.74 -4.50
CA PRO A 83 0.46 -30.25 -3.14
C PRO A 83 -0.12 -29.23 -2.17
N ALA A 84 -1.29 -29.55 -1.60
CA ALA A 84 -1.93 -28.76 -0.57
C ALA A 84 -1.14 -28.81 0.75
N GLU A 85 -0.19 -29.73 0.89
CA GLU A 85 0.68 -29.88 2.04
C GLU A 85 2.13 -30.04 1.58
N GLY A 86 3.03 -29.21 2.12
CA GLY A 86 4.48 -29.30 1.88
C GLY A 86 5.11 -28.17 1.06
N VAL A 87 4.37 -27.13 0.68
CA VAL A 87 4.99 -25.90 0.19
C VAL A 87 5.71 -25.24 1.36
N ASP A 88 7.04 -25.08 1.27
CA ASP A 88 7.82 -24.34 2.26
C ASP A 88 7.42 -22.86 2.20
N LYS A 89 6.51 -22.52 3.11
CA LYS A 89 5.99 -21.16 3.29
C LYS A 89 6.86 -20.30 4.20
N SER A 90 8.01 -20.79 4.67
CA SER A 90 8.91 -20.03 5.54
C SER A 90 9.49 -18.76 4.90
N HIS A 91 9.32 -18.59 3.59
CA HIS A 91 9.70 -17.39 2.83
C HIS A 91 8.53 -16.57 2.32
N THR A 92 7.30 -17.05 2.52
CA THR A 92 6.12 -16.24 2.29
C THR A 92 5.93 -15.37 3.52
N LEU A 93 5.73 -14.06 3.34
CA LEU A 93 5.42 -13.10 4.41
C LEU A 93 4.01 -13.36 5.01
N GLU A 94 3.65 -14.62 5.22
CA GLU A 94 2.42 -15.04 5.86
C GLU A 94 2.65 -14.98 7.38
N PRO A 95 1.88 -14.16 8.14
CA PRO A 95 2.08 -13.96 9.58
C PRO A 95 1.76 -15.20 10.45
N SER A 96 1.51 -16.35 9.82
CA SER A 96 1.07 -17.59 10.46
C SER A 96 2.24 -18.51 10.87
N SER A 97 3.48 -18.21 10.44
CA SER A 97 4.64 -19.02 10.81
C SER A 97 5.00 -18.82 12.30
N PRO A 98 5.09 -19.90 13.11
CA PRO A 98 5.43 -19.80 14.53
C PRO A 98 6.86 -19.29 14.78
N VAL A 99 7.77 -19.48 13.81
CA VAL A 99 9.15 -19.00 13.92
C VAL A 99 9.22 -17.48 13.72
N GLU A 100 8.44 -16.95 12.77
CA GLU A 100 8.42 -15.52 12.48
C GLU A 100 7.73 -14.73 13.58
N THR A 101 6.65 -15.26 14.16
CA THR A 101 5.98 -14.65 15.32
C THR A 101 6.91 -14.57 16.53
N ALA A 102 7.69 -15.61 16.81
CA ALA A 102 8.70 -15.59 17.87
C ALA A 102 9.80 -14.54 17.62
N LYS A 103 10.27 -14.41 16.37
CA LYS A 103 11.24 -13.37 15.99
C LYS A 103 10.66 -11.98 16.12
N PHE A 104 9.41 -11.78 15.69
CA PHE A 104 8.69 -10.52 15.81
C PHE A 104 8.53 -10.12 17.29
N GLU A 105 8.07 -11.04 18.14
CA GLU A 105 7.90 -10.81 19.58
C GLU A 105 9.22 -10.36 20.22
N LYS A 106 10.33 -11.03 19.90
CA LYS A 106 11.67 -10.64 20.36
C LYS A 106 12.05 -9.22 19.94
N LEU A 107 11.77 -8.84 18.68
CA LEU A 107 12.06 -7.49 18.17
C LEU A 107 11.13 -6.43 18.77
N PHE A 108 9.87 -6.78 19.03
CA PHE A 108 8.89 -5.90 19.63
C PHE A 108 9.26 -5.55 21.08
N GLN A 109 9.73 -6.54 21.85
CA GLN A 109 10.24 -6.32 23.21
C GLN A 109 11.49 -5.45 23.24
N ALA A 110 12.34 -5.53 22.19
CA ALA A 110 13.54 -4.71 22.07
C ALA A 110 13.26 -3.28 21.54
N ARG A 111 12.00 -2.93 21.24
CA ARG A 111 11.62 -1.65 20.65
C ARG A 111 11.86 -0.49 21.63
N PRO A 112 12.59 0.57 21.23
CA PRO A 112 12.69 1.81 22.00
C PRO A 112 11.36 2.56 22.10
N ASP A 113 11.13 3.23 23.23
CA ASP A 113 9.98 4.12 23.39
C ASP A 113 10.11 5.39 22.52
N HIS A 114 8.98 5.97 22.16
CA HIS A 114 8.90 7.15 21.29
C HIS A 114 9.66 8.36 21.85
N THR A 115 9.69 8.54 23.17
CA THR A 115 10.45 9.63 23.82
C THR A 115 11.95 9.48 23.56
N LYS A 116 12.50 8.27 23.71
CA LYS A 116 13.91 8.00 23.40
C LYS A 116 14.23 8.29 21.93
N LEU A 117 13.33 7.95 21.02
CA LEU A 117 13.49 8.25 19.59
C LEU A 117 13.46 9.76 19.28
N GLN A 118 12.74 10.56 20.07
CA GLN A 118 12.75 12.03 19.95
C GLN A 118 14.05 12.62 20.47
N GLU A 119 14.54 12.13 21.61
CA GLU A 119 15.82 12.56 22.20
C GLU A 119 17.00 12.25 21.27
N GLU A 120 16.98 11.09 20.61
CA GLU A 120 17.97 10.72 19.59
C GLU A 120 17.77 11.46 18.24
N GLY A 121 16.78 12.35 18.14
CA GLY A 121 16.53 13.18 16.96
C GLY A 121 15.97 12.44 15.75
N ILE A 122 15.62 11.15 15.92
CA ILE A 122 15.02 10.28 14.90
C ILE A 122 13.57 10.70 14.65
N LEU A 123 12.79 10.89 15.71
CA LEU A 123 11.39 11.30 15.62
C LEU A 123 11.26 12.82 15.81
N LYS A 124 10.65 13.51 14.84
CA LYS A 124 10.56 14.98 14.83
C LYS A 124 9.42 15.57 15.69
N GLY A 125 8.55 14.74 16.25
CA GLY A 125 7.38 15.15 17.02
C GLY A 125 6.67 13.95 17.66
N PRO A 126 5.50 14.14 18.28
CA PRO A 126 4.74 13.01 18.84
C PRO A 126 4.29 12.04 17.74
N PRO A 127 4.16 10.73 18.05
CA PRO A 127 3.69 9.75 17.07
C PRO A 127 2.30 10.13 16.57
N GLY A 128 2.10 10.06 15.25
CA GLY A 128 0.83 10.41 14.58
C GLY A 128 0.74 11.87 14.10
N ASP A 129 1.69 12.74 14.45
CA ASP A 129 1.72 14.12 13.95
C ASP A 129 2.35 14.19 12.55
N GLN A 130 1.49 14.19 11.53
CA GLN A 130 1.88 14.26 10.11
C GLN A 130 2.63 15.56 9.76
N LEU A 131 2.44 16.64 10.52
CA LEU A 131 3.04 17.94 10.23
C LEU A 131 4.37 18.16 10.98
N ALA A 132 4.76 17.25 11.88
CA ALA A 132 6.00 17.37 12.67
C ALA A 132 7.25 17.63 11.80
N GLY A 133 7.38 16.91 10.68
CA GLY A 133 8.49 17.12 9.74
C GLY A 133 8.49 18.52 9.11
N LYS A 134 7.32 19.03 8.72
CA LYS A 134 7.18 20.35 8.12
C LYS A 134 7.41 21.49 9.12
N ARG A 135 7.00 21.32 10.37
CA ARG A 135 7.32 22.29 11.43
C ARG A 135 8.83 22.33 11.70
N ALA A 136 9.49 21.17 11.73
CA ALA A 136 10.94 21.10 11.90
C ALA A 136 11.68 21.80 10.74
N GLU A 137 11.27 21.55 9.50
CA GLU A 137 11.82 22.19 8.28
C GLU A 137 11.65 23.72 8.30
N LEU A 138 10.49 24.20 8.74
CA LEU A 138 10.24 25.64 8.90
C LEU A 138 11.13 26.25 9.99
N LEU A 139 11.24 25.59 11.15
CA LEU A 139 12.08 26.06 12.25
C LEU A 139 13.56 26.10 11.85
N GLU A 140 14.02 25.12 11.07
CA GLU A 140 15.38 25.11 10.52
C GLU A 140 15.60 26.30 9.58
N SER A 141 14.68 26.56 8.66
CA SER A 141 14.76 27.70 7.75
C SER A 141 14.78 29.04 8.50
N MET A 142 13.91 29.21 9.50
CA MET A 142 13.90 30.40 10.35
C MET A 142 15.22 30.60 11.12
N LYS A 143 15.80 29.51 11.64
CA LYS A 143 17.10 29.56 12.33
C LYS A 143 18.22 29.92 11.36
N LYS A 144 18.18 29.39 10.13
CA LYS A 144 19.13 29.72 9.07
C LYS A 144 19.08 31.20 8.73
N ASP A 145 17.88 31.73 8.44
CA ASP A 145 17.70 33.15 8.13
C ASP A 145 18.17 34.07 9.26
N LYS A 146 17.94 33.65 10.52
CA LYS A 146 18.44 34.38 11.69
C LYS A 146 19.96 34.34 11.76
N LEU A 147 20.56 33.16 11.60
CA LEU A 147 22.01 32.99 11.62
C LEU A 147 22.68 33.82 10.53
N ASP A 148 22.13 33.84 9.31
CA ASP A 148 22.67 34.62 8.20
C ASP A 148 22.66 36.12 8.49
N LYS A 149 21.59 36.63 9.13
CA LYS A 149 21.51 38.03 9.59
C LYS A 149 22.52 38.33 10.69
N ASP A 150 22.64 37.46 11.68
CA ASP A 150 23.55 37.63 12.80
C ASP A 150 25.02 37.58 12.34
N ILE A 151 25.34 36.73 11.34
CA ILE A 151 26.67 36.67 10.71
C ILE A 151 26.94 37.94 9.89
N ALA A 152 25.97 38.44 9.13
CA ALA A 152 26.14 39.67 8.34
C ALA A 152 26.39 40.90 9.23
N GLN A 153 25.81 40.92 10.45
CA GLN A 153 25.99 41.99 11.43
C GLN A 153 27.11 41.70 12.44
N ARG A 154 27.94 40.69 12.19
CA ARG A 154 29.00 40.27 13.12
C ARG A 154 29.98 41.44 13.36
N PRO A 155 30.13 41.92 14.61
CA PRO A 155 31.08 42.98 14.93
C PRO A 155 32.52 42.52 14.70
N GLN A 156 33.38 43.46 14.29
CA GLN A 156 34.80 43.18 14.13
C GLN A 156 35.49 43.02 15.50
N PRO A 157 36.59 42.25 15.58
CA PRO A 157 37.31 41.99 16.83
C PRO A 157 37.72 43.28 17.55
N GLU A 158 38.14 44.32 16.83
CA GLU A 158 38.59 45.59 17.41
C GLU A 158 37.43 46.33 18.10
N GLU A 159 36.21 46.21 17.56
CA GLU A 159 35.02 46.77 18.20
C GLU A 159 34.68 46.04 19.50
N LEU A 160 34.94 44.74 19.57
CA LEU A 160 34.76 43.94 20.79
C LEU A 160 35.80 44.31 21.86
N VAL A 161 37.05 44.60 21.46
CA VAL A 161 38.09 45.12 22.37
C VAL A 161 37.71 46.49 22.91
N LYS A 162 37.22 47.40 22.06
CA LYS A 162 36.73 48.73 22.49
C LYS A 162 35.56 48.65 23.46
N LYS A 163 34.69 47.65 23.30
CA LYS A 163 33.56 47.38 24.20
C LYS A 163 33.98 46.64 25.49
N GLY A 164 35.24 46.26 25.64
CA GLY A 164 35.76 45.52 26.79
C GLY A 164 35.28 44.06 26.86
N ILE A 165 34.76 43.52 25.76
CA ILE A 165 34.27 42.13 25.66
C ILE A 165 35.43 41.17 25.33
N LEU A 166 36.39 41.63 24.52
CA LEU A 166 37.57 40.87 24.10
C LEU A 166 38.84 41.53 24.64
N SER A 167 39.78 40.75 25.18
CA SER A 167 41.09 41.26 25.58
C SER A 167 41.93 41.59 24.34
N PRO A 168 42.79 42.62 24.38
CA PRO A 168 43.63 42.98 23.24
C PRO A 168 44.63 41.88 22.84
N ASP A 169 45.08 41.05 23.80
CA ASP A 169 45.99 39.92 23.55
C ASP A 169 45.29 38.67 22.99
N ASP A 170 43.96 38.57 23.14
CA ASP A 170 43.15 37.44 22.69
C ASP A 170 42.54 37.66 21.30
N ALA A 171 42.85 38.79 20.64
CA ALA A 171 42.36 39.08 19.31
C ALA A 171 43.04 38.16 18.26
N PRO A 172 42.26 37.50 17.38
CA PRO A 172 42.84 36.65 16.35
C PRO A 172 43.76 37.47 15.41
N PRO A 173 44.87 36.90 14.94
CA PRO A 173 45.77 37.60 14.02
C PRO A 173 45.03 37.95 12.72
N ALA A 174 45.28 39.16 12.22
CA ALA A 174 44.66 39.76 11.04
C ALA A 174 44.92 38.98 9.74
#